data_AF-A0A7C6Z1F7-F1
#
_entry.id   AF-A0A7C6Z1F7-F1
#
_cell.length_a   1.000
_cell.length_b   1.000
_cell.length_c   1.000
_cell.angle_alpha   90.00
_cell.angle_beta   90.00
_cell.angle_gamma   90.00
#
_symmetry.space_group_name_H-M   'P 1'
#
loop_
_entity.id
_entity.type
_entity.pdbx_description
1 polymer ?
#
loop_
_entity_poly.entity_id
_entity_poly.type
_entity_poly.pdbx_seq_one_letter_code
_entity_poly.pdbx_strand_id
1 'polypeptide(L)'
;MIYFAFAILSIVLIIDNSTTVLKRIYPLKFNEHVLKYSIDNNIDPYLVFAVIKAESSFNPNALSEKNAMGLMQLTEKTAKWGAESIKMEKFTTDDLYDPETNIMLGCWYIRQLMKEFNDNIDLVIAAYNGGSGNVKEWLSNRNYSKSGYSLDKIPFSETERFVKRVKNYYYVYTKLYNKN
;
A
#
# COMPACT_ATOMS: atom_id res chain seq x y z
N MET A 1 28.67 34.74 16.82
CA MET A 1 28.45 34.29 15.43
C MET A 1 28.95 32.86 15.18
N ILE A 2 30.23 32.54 15.44
CA ILE A 2 30.83 31.23 15.12
C ILE A 2 30.13 30.04 15.82
N TYR A 3 29.87 30.12 17.12
CA TYR A 3 29.16 29.04 17.86
C TYR A 3 27.73 28.78 17.36
N PHE A 4 27.06 29.82 16.86
CA PHE A 4 25.71 29.70 16.30
C PHE A 4 25.73 28.97 14.96
N ALA A 5 26.75 29.21 14.13
CA ALA A 5 26.95 28.50 12.87
C ALA A 5 27.27 27.01 13.08
N PHE A 6 28.06 26.65 14.10
CA PHE A 6 28.34 25.25 14.45
C PHE A 6 27.09 24.52 14.96
N ALA A 7 26.27 25.15 15.81
CA ALA A 7 25.02 24.57 16.26
C ALA A 7 24.04 24.29 15.10
N ILE A 8 23.91 25.25 14.17
CA ILE A 8 23.10 25.09 12.96
C ILE A 8 23.64 23.95 12.08
N LEU A 9 24.96 23.89 11.85
CA LEU A 9 25.58 22.83 11.05
C LEU A 9 25.37 21.44 11.69
N SER A 10 25.45 21.36 13.01
CA SER A 10 25.22 20.11 13.77
C SER A 10 23.78 19.64 13.66
N ILE A 11 22.82 20.56 13.79
CA ILE A 11 21.39 20.29 13.60
C ILE A 11 21.10 19.86 12.17
N VAL A 12 21.69 20.54 11.18
CA VAL A 12 21.56 20.16 9.76
C VAL A 12 22.11 18.76 9.53
N LEU A 13 23.32 18.44 10.01
CA LEU A 13 23.91 17.10 9.89
C LEU A 13 23.07 16.02 10.57
N ILE A 14 22.49 16.29 11.75
CA ILE A 14 21.58 15.36 12.44
C ILE A 14 20.29 15.15 11.64
N ILE A 15 19.69 16.23 11.12
CA ILE A 15 18.46 16.17 10.31
C ILE A 15 18.72 15.44 8.98
N ASP A 16 19.84 15.70 8.31
CA ASP A 16 20.20 15.06 7.05
C ASP A 16 20.50 13.57 7.24
N ASN A 17 21.16 13.23 8.34
CA ASN A 17 21.38 11.84 8.74
C ASN A 17 20.05 11.14 9.04
N SER A 18 19.12 11.81 9.74
CA SER A 18 17.79 11.25 10.03
C SER A 18 16.97 11.00 8.76
N THR A 19 17.03 11.92 7.78
CA THR A 19 16.34 11.79 6.50
C THR A 19 16.95 10.65 5.68
N THR A 20 18.27 10.53 5.65
CA THR A 20 18.98 9.42 5.00
C THR A 20 18.61 8.07 5.60
N VAL A 21 18.54 7.97 6.92
CA VAL A 21 18.10 6.74 7.62
C VAL A 21 16.65 6.41 7.26
N LEU A 22 15.75 7.38 7.27
CA LEU A 22 14.35 7.18 6.90
C LEU A 22 14.20 6.69 5.45
N LYS A 23 14.94 7.28 4.50
CA LYS A 23 14.92 6.83 3.09
C LYS A 23 15.43 5.40 2.90
N ARG A 24 16.26 4.88 3.81
CA ARG A 24 16.67 3.46 3.82
C ARG A 24 15.57 2.54 4.36
N ILE A 25 14.82 2.98 5.37
CA ILE A 25 13.72 2.21 5.98
C ILE A 25 12.48 2.20 5.06
N TYR A 26 12.24 3.33 4.39
CA TYR A 26 11.11 3.61 3.50
C TYR A 26 11.59 3.86 2.06
N PRO A 27 12.22 2.89 1.39
CA PRO A 27 12.79 3.12 0.07
C PRO A 27 11.69 3.22 -1.01
N LEU A 28 12.03 3.85 -2.13
CA LEU A 28 11.25 3.82 -3.37
C LEU A 28 11.79 2.70 -4.29
N LYS A 29 11.76 1.44 -3.84
CA LYS A 29 12.17 0.29 -4.70
C LYS A 29 11.10 0.02 -5.76
N PHE A 30 11.51 -0.42 -6.95
CA PHE A 30 10.62 -0.65 -8.10
C PHE A 30 9.85 0.62 -8.53
N ASN A 31 10.45 1.79 -8.31
CA ASN A 31 9.81 3.10 -8.50
C ASN A 31 9.22 3.28 -9.91
N GLU A 32 9.91 2.80 -10.94
CA GLU A 32 9.42 2.92 -12.32
C GLU A 32 8.08 2.21 -12.52
N HIS A 33 7.96 0.95 -12.05
CA HIS A 33 6.71 0.20 -12.12
C HIS A 33 5.63 0.80 -11.22
N VAL A 34 5.98 1.20 -9.99
CA VAL A 34 5.02 1.83 -9.07
C VAL A 34 4.46 3.11 -9.68
N LEU A 35 5.30 4.01 -10.18
CA LEU A 35 4.85 5.26 -10.79
C LEU A 35 3.98 5.00 -12.02
N LYS A 36 4.44 4.16 -12.96
CA LYS A 36 3.70 3.79 -14.18
C LYS A 36 2.29 3.31 -13.84
N TYR A 37 2.17 2.26 -13.05
CA TYR A 37 0.87 1.64 -12.79
C TYR A 37 0.00 2.40 -11.79
N SER A 38 0.58 3.23 -10.91
CA SER A 38 -0.20 4.13 -10.06
C SER A 38 -0.85 5.23 -10.90
N ILE A 39 -0.11 5.84 -11.83
CA ILE A 39 -0.62 6.87 -12.75
C ILE A 39 -1.71 6.29 -13.66
N ASP A 40 -1.46 5.14 -14.29
CA ASP A 40 -2.42 4.48 -15.19
C ASP A 40 -3.75 4.15 -14.48
N ASN A 41 -3.70 3.92 -13.16
CA ASN A 41 -4.87 3.60 -12.34
C ASN A 41 -5.41 4.79 -11.53
N ASN A 42 -4.84 5.99 -11.66
CA ASN A 42 -5.19 7.18 -10.86
C ASN A 42 -5.14 6.93 -9.34
N ILE A 43 -4.01 6.40 -8.88
CA ILE A 43 -3.69 6.11 -7.47
C ILE A 43 -2.50 6.99 -7.06
N ASP A 44 -2.50 7.51 -5.83
CA ASP A 44 -1.29 8.13 -5.27
C ASP A 44 -0.19 7.05 -5.15
N PRO A 45 0.98 7.20 -5.81
CA PRO A 45 2.04 6.20 -5.76
C PRO A 45 2.56 5.93 -4.34
N TYR A 46 2.46 6.90 -3.42
CA TYR A 46 2.86 6.70 -2.03
C TYR A 46 1.94 5.73 -1.28
N LEU A 47 0.66 5.63 -1.68
CA LEU A 47 -0.23 4.59 -1.16
C LEU A 47 0.25 3.20 -1.61
N VAL A 48 0.67 3.06 -2.87
CA VAL A 48 1.19 1.79 -3.41
C VAL A 48 2.47 1.39 -2.70
N PHE A 49 3.41 2.32 -2.49
CA PHE A 49 4.62 2.06 -1.69
C PHE A 49 4.28 1.64 -0.25
N ALA A 50 3.29 2.28 0.37
CA ALA A 50 2.84 1.94 1.72
C ALA A 50 2.25 0.52 1.79
N VAL A 51 1.46 0.11 0.79
CA VAL A 51 0.92 -1.24 0.68
C VAL A 51 2.04 -2.27 0.48
N ILE A 52 2.94 -2.08 -0.49
CA ILE A 52 4.08 -3.00 -0.71
C ILE A 52 4.92 -3.15 0.56
N LYS A 53 5.19 -2.04 1.27
CA LYS A 53 5.94 -2.06 2.53
C LYS A 53 5.22 -2.88 3.60
N ALA A 54 3.91 -2.73 3.73
CA ALA A 54 3.10 -3.42 4.72
C ALA A 54 2.87 -4.90 4.41
N GLU A 55 2.90 -5.27 3.13
CA GLU A 55 2.66 -6.64 2.65
C GLU A 55 3.94 -7.49 2.65
N SER A 56 4.97 -7.04 1.92
CA SER A 56 6.18 -7.84 1.68
C SER A 56 7.46 -7.20 2.19
N SER A 57 7.40 -5.95 2.65
CA SER A 57 8.60 -5.12 2.88
C SER A 57 9.54 -5.08 1.67
N PHE A 58 8.97 -5.07 0.46
CA PHE A 58 9.67 -5.08 -0.83
C PHE A 58 10.43 -6.38 -1.15
N ASN A 59 9.98 -7.52 -0.62
CA ASN A 59 10.48 -8.83 -1.04
C ASN A 59 9.63 -9.37 -2.20
N PRO A 60 10.15 -9.44 -3.45
CA PRO A 60 9.40 -9.94 -4.59
C PRO A 60 9.12 -11.44 -4.51
N ASN A 61 9.86 -12.20 -3.69
CA ASN A 61 9.67 -13.64 -3.50
C ASN A 61 8.84 -13.98 -2.26
N ALA A 62 8.13 -13.00 -1.68
CA ALA A 62 7.32 -13.22 -0.49
C ALA A 62 6.14 -14.17 -0.78
N LEU A 63 5.94 -15.13 0.12
CA LEU A 63 4.80 -16.06 0.12
C LEU A 63 4.22 -16.12 1.53
N SER A 64 2.94 -15.80 1.69
CA SER A 64 2.25 -15.94 2.98
C SER A 64 1.70 -17.35 3.20
N GLU A 65 1.36 -17.67 4.45
CA GLU A 65 0.66 -18.91 4.83
C GLU A 65 -0.69 -19.08 4.11
N LYS A 66 -1.29 -17.98 3.63
CA LYS A 66 -2.56 -17.96 2.89
C LYS A 66 -2.35 -17.95 1.37
N ASN A 67 -1.16 -18.29 0.87
CA ASN A 67 -0.79 -18.31 -0.54
C ASN A 67 -0.92 -16.95 -1.25
N ALA A 68 -0.65 -15.87 -0.52
CA ALA A 68 -0.51 -14.54 -1.11
C ALA A 68 0.94 -14.33 -1.57
N MET A 69 1.13 -13.82 -2.79
CA MET A 69 2.42 -13.88 -3.50
C MET A 69 2.96 -12.50 -3.88
N GLY A 70 4.28 -12.35 -3.80
CA GLY A 70 5.04 -11.22 -4.32
C GLY A 70 4.92 -9.93 -3.53
N LEU A 71 5.27 -8.83 -4.18
CA LEU A 71 5.44 -7.51 -3.56
C LEU A 71 4.18 -6.99 -2.85
N MET A 72 3.03 -7.18 -3.47
CA MET A 72 1.73 -6.71 -3.02
C MET A 72 0.86 -7.85 -2.47
N GLN A 73 1.44 -9.04 -2.27
CA GLN A 73 0.78 -10.20 -1.66
C GLN A 73 -0.61 -10.48 -2.29
N LEU A 74 -0.62 -10.68 -3.61
CA LEU A 74 -1.84 -11.03 -4.33
C LEU A 74 -2.14 -12.51 -4.17
N THR A 75 -3.41 -12.84 -3.92
CA THR A 75 -3.87 -14.23 -4.02
C THR A 75 -4.03 -14.62 -5.48
N GLU A 76 -3.92 -15.92 -5.77
CA GLU A 76 -4.18 -16.46 -7.12
C GLU A 76 -5.55 -16.00 -7.66
N LYS A 77 -6.60 -16.04 -6.83
CA LYS A 77 -7.95 -15.62 -7.23
C LYS A 77 -7.98 -14.16 -7.68
N THR A 78 -7.37 -13.26 -6.89
CA THR A 78 -7.32 -11.82 -7.22
C THR A 78 -6.49 -11.59 -8.48
N ALA A 79 -5.36 -12.28 -8.62
CA ALA A 79 -4.47 -12.12 -9.75
C ALA A 79 -5.09 -12.59 -11.06
N LYS A 80 -5.72 -13.77 -11.07
CA LYS A 80 -6.45 -14.28 -12.25
C LYS A 80 -7.57 -13.32 -12.67
N TRP A 81 -8.35 -12.83 -11.71
CA TRP A 81 -9.41 -11.86 -11.99
C TRP A 81 -8.85 -10.57 -12.61
N GLY A 82 -7.72 -10.06 -12.10
CA GLY A 82 -7.04 -8.90 -12.67
C GLY A 82 -6.51 -9.16 -14.07
N ALA A 83 -5.80 -10.26 -14.28
CA ALA A 83 -5.22 -10.65 -15.56
C ALA A 83 -6.30 -10.78 -16.65
N GLU A 84 -7.43 -11.43 -16.33
CA GLU A 84 -8.60 -11.51 -17.22
C GLU A 84 -9.17 -10.11 -17.54
N SER A 85 -9.33 -9.27 -16.51
CA SER A 85 -9.91 -7.94 -16.65
C SER A 85 -9.08 -6.99 -17.52
N ILE A 86 -7.75 -7.13 -17.50
CA ILE A 86 -6.83 -6.35 -18.34
C ILE A 86 -6.44 -7.05 -19.64
N LYS A 87 -7.04 -8.23 -19.92
CA LYS A 87 -6.76 -9.05 -21.11
C LYS A 87 -5.28 -9.43 -21.26
N MET A 88 -4.62 -9.74 -20.15
CA MET A 88 -3.24 -10.21 -20.15
C MET A 88 -3.16 -11.61 -20.75
N GLU A 89 -2.35 -11.78 -21.80
CA GLU A 89 -2.15 -13.08 -22.44
C GLU A 89 -1.20 -13.95 -21.63
N LYS A 90 -1.49 -15.26 -21.55
CA LYS A 90 -0.60 -16.30 -20.99
C LYS A 90 -0.21 -16.10 -19.51
N PHE A 91 -1.02 -15.42 -18.71
CA PHE A 91 -0.78 -15.28 -17.27
C PHE A 91 -0.73 -16.63 -16.55
N THR A 92 0.30 -16.80 -15.73
CA THR A 92 0.47 -17.90 -14.77
C THR A 92 0.66 -17.35 -13.37
N THR A 93 0.38 -18.16 -12.34
CA THR A 93 0.53 -17.71 -10.94
C THR A 93 1.96 -17.37 -10.56
N ASP A 94 2.95 -18.03 -11.17
CA ASP A 94 4.37 -17.78 -10.91
C ASP A 94 4.80 -16.38 -11.38
N ASP A 95 4.08 -15.77 -12.33
CA ASP A 95 4.30 -14.39 -12.75
C ASP A 95 4.05 -13.39 -11.60
N LEU A 96 3.42 -13.81 -10.49
CA LEU A 96 3.29 -12.95 -9.32
C LEU A 96 4.60 -12.72 -8.57
N TYR A 97 5.66 -13.49 -8.84
CA TYR A 97 7.00 -13.21 -8.33
C TYR A 97 7.77 -12.20 -9.20
N ASP A 98 7.30 -11.92 -10.42
CA ASP A 98 7.79 -10.82 -11.25
C ASP A 98 7.31 -9.46 -10.67
N PRO A 99 8.22 -8.54 -10.32
CA PRO A 99 7.86 -7.25 -9.75
C PRO A 99 6.89 -6.43 -10.61
N GLU A 100 7.09 -6.40 -11.93
CA GLU A 100 6.27 -5.59 -12.83
C GLU A 100 4.82 -6.10 -12.85
N THR A 101 4.65 -7.40 -13.06
CA THR A 101 3.35 -8.08 -13.10
C THR A 101 2.61 -7.95 -11.76
N ASN A 102 3.31 -8.17 -10.64
CA ASN A 102 2.70 -8.07 -9.32
C ASN A 102 2.22 -6.65 -9.00
N ILE A 103 3.03 -5.63 -9.30
CA ILE A 103 2.67 -4.21 -9.09
C ILE A 103 1.52 -3.81 -10.04
N MET A 104 1.57 -4.23 -11.31
CA MET A 104 0.52 -3.95 -12.29
C MET A 104 -0.85 -4.45 -11.80
N LEU A 105 -0.94 -5.73 -11.43
CA LEU A 105 -2.17 -6.35 -10.95
C LEU A 105 -2.60 -5.80 -9.58
N GLY A 106 -1.63 -5.46 -8.72
CA GLY A 106 -1.91 -4.88 -7.41
C GLY A 106 -2.48 -3.46 -7.49
N CYS A 107 -1.93 -2.62 -8.36
CA CYS A 107 -2.48 -1.29 -8.66
C CYS A 107 -3.89 -1.41 -9.27
N TRP A 108 -4.08 -2.33 -10.23
CA TRP A 108 -5.41 -2.59 -10.77
C TRP A 108 -6.41 -2.99 -9.69
N TYR A 109 -6.00 -3.82 -8.72
CA TYR A 109 -6.87 -4.26 -7.63
C TYR A 109 -7.22 -3.12 -6.67
N ILE A 110 -6.24 -2.30 -6.26
CA ILE A 110 -6.50 -1.08 -5.49
C ILE A 110 -7.52 -0.20 -6.20
N ARG A 111 -7.41 -0.03 -7.52
CA ARG A 111 -8.36 0.79 -8.28
C ARG A 111 -9.77 0.22 -8.27
N GLN A 112 -9.95 -1.10 -8.33
CA GLN A 112 -11.28 -1.69 -8.21
C GLN A 112 -11.89 -1.42 -6.83
N LEU A 113 -11.09 -1.55 -5.76
CA LEU A 113 -11.53 -1.23 -4.41
C LEU A 113 -11.86 0.27 -4.25
N MET A 114 -11.07 1.17 -4.84
CA MET A 114 -11.35 2.60 -4.83
C MET A 114 -12.70 2.91 -5.48
N LYS A 115 -13.01 2.29 -6.63
CA LYS A 115 -14.35 2.41 -7.25
C LYS A 115 -15.45 1.86 -6.35
N GLU A 116 -15.21 0.71 -5.71
CA GLU A 116 -16.19 0.04 -4.84
C GLU A 116 -16.52 0.85 -3.58
N PHE A 117 -15.55 1.59 -3.06
CA PHE A 117 -15.66 2.35 -1.80
C PHE A 117 -15.60 3.87 -1.99
N ASN A 118 -15.93 4.38 -3.19
CA ASN A 118 -16.00 5.81 -3.50
C ASN A 118 -14.73 6.58 -3.09
N ASP A 119 -13.57 6.03 -3.45
CA ASP A 119 -12.22 6.54 -3.16
C ASP A 119 -11.93 6.74 -1.65
N ASN A 120 -12.72 6.14 -0.75
CA ASN A 120 -12.45 6.16 0.69
C ASN A 120 -11.25 5.26 1.02
N ILE A 121 -10.08 5.88 1.18
CA ILE A 121 -8.79 5.20 1.38
C ILE A 121 -8.83 4.25 2.60
N ASP A 122 -9.50 4.61 3.69
CA ASP A 122 -9.54 3.76 4.89
C ASP A 122 -10.30 2.44 4.61
N LEU A 123 -11.41 2.52 3.87
CA LEU A 123 -12.18 1.34 3.45
C LEU A 123 -11.43 0.52 2.39
N VAL A 124 -10.73 1.19 1.47
CA VAL A 124 -9.90 0.55 0.44
C VAL A 124 -8.81 -0.29 1.07
N ILE A 125 -8.04 0.28 2.01
CA ILE A 125 -6.98 -0.45 2.71
C ILE A 125 -7.56 -1.60 3.54
N ALA A 126 -8.69 -1.37 4.22
CA ALA A 126 -9.36 -2.43 4.98
C ALA A 126 -9.83 -3.56 4.07
N ALA A 127 -10.37 -3.25 2.89
CA ALA A 127 -10.86 -4.22 1.92
C ALA A 127 -9.73 -4.97 1.22
N TYR A 128 -8.57 -4.32 1.03
CA TYR A 128 -7.39 -4.93 0.43
C TYR A 128 -6.92 -6.14 1.24
N ASN A 129 -6.83 -5.98 2.56
CA ASN A 129 -6.39 -7.06 3.46
C ASN A 129 -7.54 -7.93 3.97
N GLY A 130 -8.67 -7.31 4.34
CA GLY A 130 -9.82 -7.97 4.96
C GLY A 130 -10.84 -8.53 3.97
N GLY A 131 -10.74 -8.20 2.68
CA GLY A 131 -11.72 -8.54 1.65
C GLY A 131 -12.91 -7.57 1.60
N SER A 132 -13.31 -7.18 0.38
CA SER A 132 -14.37 -6.18 0.18
C SER A 132 -15.75 -6.63 0.65
N GLY A 133 -16.07 -7.92 0.54
CA GLY A 133 -17.31 -8.50 1.07
C GLY A 133 -17.44 -8.31 2.59
N ASN A 134 -16.36 -8.56 3.34
CA ASN A 134 -16.33 -8.35 4.78
C ASN A 134 -16.50 -6.88 5.13
N VAL A 135 -15.81 -5.98 4.43
CA VAL A 135 -15.97 -4.53 4.66
C VAL A 135 -17.41 -4.06 4.40
N LYS A 136 -18.06 -4.56 3.34
CA LYS A 136 -19.49 -4.28 3.07
C LYS A 136 -20.40 -4.78 4.20
N GLU A 137 -20.15 -5.98 4.72
CA GLU A 137 -20.88 -6.52 5.87
C GLU A 137 -20.65 -5.67 7.13
N TRP A 138 -19.43 -5.22 7.37
CA TRP A 138 -19.13 -4.37 8.52
C TRP A 138 -19.77 -2.99 8.41
N LEU A 139 -19.86 -2.42 7.20
CA LEU A 139 -20.56 -1.16 6.96
C LEU A 139 -22.07 -1.27 7.18
N SER A 140 -22.70 -2.42 6.87
CA SER A 140 -24.13 -2.60 7.11
C SER A 140 -24.47 -2.92 8.58
N ASN A 141 -23.47 -3.25 9.40
CA ASN A 141 -23.65 -3.62 10.80
C ASN A 141 -23.37 -2.43 11.74
N ARG A 142 -24.39 -1.98 12.49
CA ARG A 142 -24.28 -0.84 13.43
C ARG A 142 -23.30 -1.02 14.58
N ASN A 143 -22.87 -2.24 14.88
CA ASN A 143 -21.81 -2.50 15.87
C ASN A 143 -20.41 -2.14 15.35
N TYR A 144 -20.24 -2.09 14.02
CA TYR A 144 -18.97 -1.80 13.35
C TYR A 144 -19.00 -0.48 12.56
N SER A 145 -20.18 -0.04 12.12
CA SER A 145 -20.40 1.24 11.45
C SER A 145 -21.74 1.86 11.83
N LYS A 146 -21.73 2.91 12.65
CA LYS A 146 -22.94 3.66 13.00
C LYS A 146 -23.48 4.46 11.82
N SER A 147 -22.58 4.96 10.98
CA SER A 147 -22.89 5.82 9.84
C SER A 147 -23.27 5.05 8.58
N GLY A 148 -22.78 3.82 8.43
CA GLY A 148 -22.86 3.05 7.17
C GLY A 148 -21.84 3.48 6.11
N TYR A 149 -21.05 4.52 6.37
CA TYR A 149 -20.09 5.09 5.41
C TYR A 149 -18.63 4.99 5.86
N SER A 150 -18.39 4.65 7.13
CA SER A 150 -17.06 4.53 7.74
C SER A 150 -17.07 3.44 8.80
N LEU A 151 -15.96 2.74 8.98
CA LEU A 151 -15.83 1.75 10.06
C LEU A 151 -15.42 2.43 11.35
N ASP A 152 -16.26 2.34 12.38
CA ASP A 152 -15.93 2.72 13.76
C ASP A 152 -15.02 1.65 14.40
N LYS A 153 -15.16 0.40 13.96
CA LYS A 153 -14.38 -0.75 14.44
C LYS A 153 -14.15 -1.76 13.32
N ILE A 154 -12.90 -2.22 13.17
CA ILE A 154 -12.53 -3.33 12.29
C ILE A 154 -12.51 -4.62 13.13
N PRO A 155 -13.37 -5.62 12.84
CA PRO A 155 -13.46 -6.83 13.65
C PRO A 155 -12.21 -7.72 13.57
N PHE A 156 -11.56 -7.75 12.41
CA PHE A 156 -10.37 -8.57 12.19
C PHE A 156 -9.13 -7.84 12.68
N SER A 157 -8.50 -8.38 13.72
CA SER A 157 -7.32 -7.74 14.33
C SER A 157 -6.13 -7.62 13.37
N GLU A 158 -5.98 -8.57 12.44
CA GLU A 158 -4.98 -8.53 11.36
C GLU A 158 -5.22 -7.32 10.45
N THR A 159 -6.46 -7.14 9.98
CA THR A 159 -6.87 -6.02 9.12
C THR A 159 -6.78 -4.69 9.84
N GLU A 160 -7.15 -4.61 11.11
CA GLU A 160 -7.00 -3.39 11.90
C GLU A 160 -5.52 -2.97 12.01
N ARG A 161 -4.63 -3.93 12.30
CA ARG A 161 -3.18 -3.68 12.33
C ARG A 161 -2.65 -3.29 10.95
N PHE A 162 -3.11 -3.96 9.90
CA PHE A 162 -2.73 -3.66 8.53
C PHE A 162 -3.08 -2.23 8.15
N VAL A 163 -4.32 -1.79 8.39
CA VAL A 163 -4.78 -0.42 8.13
C VAL A 163 -3.91 0.60 8.87
N LYS A 164 -3.63 0.37 10.16
CA LYS A 164 -2.75 1.25 10.95
C LYS A 164 -1.34 1.33 10.35
N ARG A 165 -0.74 0.20 9.93
CA ARG A 165 0.58 0.18 9.28
C ARG A 165 0.59 0.94 7.97
N VAL A 166 -0.36 0.66 7.06
CA VAL A 166 -0.40 1.31 5.74
C VAL A 166 -0.62 2.81 5.89
N LYS A 167 -1.54 3.27 6.75
CA LYS A 167 -1.75 4.70 6.99
C LYS A 167 -0.49 5.39 7.52
N ASN A 168 0.22 4.75 8.45
CA ASN A 168 1.49 5.28 8.96
C ASN A 168 2.56 5.33 7.87
N TYR A 169 2.72 4.26 7.08
CA TYR A 169 3.69 4.23 5.99
C TYR A 169 3.35 5.26 4.91
N TYR A 170 2.08 5.39 4.55
CA TYR A 170 1.61 6.37 3.60
C TYR A 170 1.94 7.79 4.06
N TYR A 171 1.63 8.13 5.31
CA TYR A 171 2.02 9.41 5.91
C TYR A 171 3.53 9.65 5.83
N VAL A 172 4.35 8.65 6.16
CA VAL A 172 5.82 8.77 6.10
C VAL A 172 6.29 8.97 4.65
N TYR A 173 5.82 8.18 3.69
CA TYR A 173 6.18 8.32 2.28
C TYR A 173 5.81 9.71 1.74
N THR A 174 4.58 10.17 2.00
CA THR A 174 4.15 11.51 1.62
C THR A 174 5.05 12.57 2.25
N LYS A 175 5.33 12.52 3.56
CA LYS A 175 6.19 13.55 4.20
C LYS A 175 7.65 13.50 3.76
N LEU A 176 8.16 12.31 3.45
CA LEU A 176 9.57 12.11 3.13
C LEU A 176 9.91 12.48 1.68
N TYR A 177 8.96 12.26 0.76
CA TYR A 177 9.19 12.38 -0.68
C TYR A 177 8.31 13.42 -1.36
N ASN A 178 7.13 13.76 -0.81
CA ASN A 178 6.33 14.88 -1.29
C ASN A 178 6.86 16.19 -0.68
N LYS A 179 7.98 16.67 -1.21
CA LYS A 179 8.46 18.02 -0.94
C LYS A 179 7.94 18.95 -2.03
N ASN A 180 7.06 19.88 -1.62
CA ASN A 180 6.98 21.19 -2.27
C ASN A 180 8.34 21.89 -2.19
#